data_AF-A0A821ZUG8-F1
#
_entry.id   AF-A0A821ZUG8-F1
#
_cell.length_a   1.000
_cell.length_b   1.000
_cell.length_c   1.000
_cell.angle_alpha   90.00
_cell.angle_beta   90.00
_cell.angle_gamma   90.00
#
_symmetry.space_group_name_H-M   'P 1'
#
loop_
_entity.id
_entity.type
_entity.pdbx_description
1 polymer ?
#
loop_
_entity_poly.entity_id
_entity_poly.type
_entity_poly.pdbx_seq_one_letter_code
_entity_poly.pdbx_strand_id
1 'polypeptide(L)'
;MSIDQFSHDVPKAIERISRDEKHETRRYSGITILREIALVAPTRYYHLITPVHQYFEQLFGTMVDSKQYIREAFAETMHATLIVLIDREREEQKNNDLKTAKDLTGAITAHPMNTEASTFFEAYNMAYTEAMKCLTVDTAKNKNPQREERIHGGLLLLNELLRVSDAKFENTCQELIYPYSAAKPKPISYK
;
A
#
# COMPACT_ATOMS: atom_id res chain seq x y z
N MET A 1 -13.71 19.84 -10.57
CA MET A 1 -13.85 18.37 -10.45
C MET A 1 -15.12 18.12 -9.66
N SER A 2 -16.16 17.53 -10.25
CA SER A 2 -17.40 17.21 -9.50
C SER A 2 -17.16 16.03 -8.56
N ILE A 3 -17.93 15.97 -7.47
CA ILE A 3 -17.83 14.91 -6.45
C ILE A 3 -18.04 13.51 -7.04
N ASP A 4 -18.86 13.40 -8.10
CA ASP A 4 -19.22 12.14 -8.74
C ASP A 4 -18.09 11.55 -9.61
N GLN A 5 -17.17 12.39 -10.10
CA GLN A 5 -16.09 11.93 -10.97
C GLN A 5 -15.14 10.97 -10.23
N PHE A 6 -14.81 11.30 -8.98
CA PHE A 6 -13.84 10.56 -8.17
C PHE A 6 -14.29 9.12 -7.88
N SER A 7 -15.60 8.89 -7.76
CA SER A 7 -16.18 7.56 -7.51
C SER A 7 -15.90 6.57 -8.64
N HIS A 8 -15.65 7.07 -9.85
CA HIS A 8 -15.36 6.24 -11.01
C HIS A 8 -13.87 6.15 -11.33
N ASP A 9 -13.03 7.02 -10.76
CA ASP A 9 -11.63 7.13 -11.15
C ASP A 9 -10.80 5.91 -10.68
N VAL A 10 -11.03 5.40 -9.46
CA VAL A 10 -10.34 4.19 -8.95
C VAL A 10 -10.73 2.93 -9.74
N PRO A 11 -12.02 2.59 -9.95
CA PRO A 11 -12.40 1.43 -10.76
C PRO A 11 -11.88 1.50 -12.20
N LYS A 12 -11.92 2.69 -12.82
CA LYS A 12 -11.36 2.89 -14.17
C LYS A 12 -9.86 2.70 -14.19
N ALA A 13 -9.15 3.18 -13.17
CA ALA A 13 -7.70 2.98 -13.07
C ALA A 13 -7.34 1.50 -12.90
N ILE A 14 -8.12 0.75 -12.11
CA ILE A 14 -7.99 -0.70 -11.95
C ILE A 14 -8.18 -1.44 -13.30
N GLU A 15 -9.19 -1.05 -14.09
CA GLU A 15 -9.40 -1.63 -15.42
C GLU A 15 -8.16 -1.46 -16.32
N ARG A 16 -7.48 -0.30 -16.22
CA ARG A 16 -6.29 0.01 -17.01
C ARG A 16 -5.06 -0.80 -16.61
N ILE A 17 -5.00 -1.34 -15.39
CA ILE A 17 -3.90 -2.21 -14.92
C ILE A 17 -4.22 -3.70 -15.03
N SER A 18 -5.36 -4.06 -15.65
CA SER A 18 -5.74 -5.46 -15.86
C SER A 18 -4.62 -6.26 -16.54
N ARG A 19 -4.52 -7.55 -16.20
CA ARG A 19 -3.51 -8.47 -16.77
C ARG A 19 -3.63 -8.62 -18.29
N ASP A 20 -4.83 -8.41 -18.83
CA ASP A 20 -5.10 -8.49 -20.27
C ASP A 20 -4.71 -7.22 -21.03
N GLU A 21 -4.38 -6.13 -20.33
CA GLU A 21 -4.01 -4.87 -20.96
C GLU A 21 -2.63 -4.96 -21.61
N LYS A 22 -2.59 -4.84 -22.94
CA LYS A 22 -1.36 -4.96 -23.73
C LYS A 22 -0.54 -3.67 -23.73
N HIS A 23 -1.20 -2.52 -23.62
CA HIS A 23 -0.55 -1.22 -23.71
C HIS A 23 0.11 -0.83 -22.39
N GLU A 24 1.45 -0.87 -22.37
CA GLU A 24 2.26 -0.52 -21.20
C GLU A 24 2.01 0.91 -20.69
N THR A 25 1.73 1.86 -21.58
CA THR A 25 1.38 3.23 -21.22
C THR A 25 0.03 3.31 -20.50
N ARG A 26 -0.93 2.46 -20.88
CA ARG A 26 -2.24 2.38 -20.22
C ARG A 26 -2.10 1.79 -18.82
N ARG A 27 -1.35 0.69 -18.67
CA ARG A 27 -1.02 0.11 -17.35
C ARG A 27 -0.29 1.12 -16.45
N TYR A 28 0.75 1.76 -16.98
CA TYR A 28 1.46 2.82 -16.25
C TYR A 28 0.54 3.97 -15.82
N SER A 29 -0.31 4.47 -16.72
CA SER A 29 -1.25 5.53 -16.37
C SER A 29 -2.25 5.12 -15.29
N GLY A 30 -2.72 3.87 -15.30
CA GLY A 30 -3.64 3.36 -14.30
C GLY A 30 -3.00 3.34 -12.91
N ILE A 31 -1.79 2.79 -12.80
CA ILE A 31 -1.09 2.70 -11.52
C ILE A 31 -0.74 4.09 -10.96
N THR A 32 -0.27 5.02 -11.79
CA THR A 32 0.03 6.39 -11.35
C THR A 32 -1.24 7.13 -10.91
N ILE A 33 -2.38 6.94 -11.58
CA ILE A 33 -3.65 7.54 -11.14
C ILE A 33 -4.01 7.06 -9.73
N LEU A 34 -3.88 5.76 -9.44
CA LEU A 34 -4.15 5.22 -8.11
C LEU A 34 -3.27 5.88 -7.04
N ARG A 35 -1.97 6.04 -7.32
CA ARG A 35 -1.03 6.75 -6.44
C ARG A 35 -1.46 8.19 -6.18
N GLU A 36 -1.75 8.96 -7.22
CA GLU A 36 -2.12 10.37 -7.07
C GLU A 36 -3.44 10.53 -6.29
N ILE A 37 -4.40 9.64 -6.51
CA ILE A 37 -5.66 9.61 -5.77
C ILE A 37 -5.41 9.31 -4.29
N ALA A 38 -4.56 8.33 -3.98
CA ALA A 38 -4.19 8.00 -2.60
C ALA A 38 -3.55 9.20 -1.87
N LEU A 39 -2.71 9.98 -2.56
CA LEU A 39 -2.05 11.15 -2.00
C LEU A 39 -2.97 12.37 -1.86
N VAL A 40 -3.82 12.65 -2.85
CA VAL A 40 -4.64 13.88 -2.90
C VAL A 40 -5.94 13.73 -2.12
N ALA A 41 -6.50 12.52 -2.04
CA ALA A 41 -7.81 12.27 -1.42
C ALA A 41 -7.85 10.93 -0.63
N PRO A 42 -6.99 10.80 0.40
CA PRO A 42 -6.77 9.54 1.13
C PRO A 42 -8.04 8.96 1.76
N THR A 43 -8.88 9.81 2.37
CA THR A 43 -10.14 9.36 2.99
C THR A 43 -11.08 8.72 1.97
N ARG A 44 -11.24 9.32 0.77
CA ARG A 44 -12.11 8.75 -0.26
C ARG A 44 -11.50 7.50 -0.87
N TYR A 45 -10.19 7.52 -1.09
CA TYR A 45 -9.44 6.37 -1.58
C TYR A 45 -9.64 5.14 -0.69
N TYR A 46 -9.52 5.28 0.63
CA TYR A 46 -9.76 4.20 1.60
C TYR A 46 -11.11 3.49 1.39
N HIS A 47 -12.19 4.27 1.23
CA HIS A 47 -13.52 3.72 1.00
C HIS A 47 -13.66 2.98 -0.34
N LEU A 48 -12.90 3.40 -1.37
CA LEU A 48 -12.96 2.80 -2.70
C LEU A 48 -12.11 1.52 -2.81
N ILE A 49 -11.05 1.39 -2.00
CA ILE A 49 -10.20 0.19 -1.99
C ILE A 49 -10.69 -0.90 -1.03
N THR A 50 -11.72 -0.62 -0.22
CA THR A 50 -12.29 -1.57 0.73
C THR A 50 -13.38 -2.41 0.03
N PRO A 51 -13.33 -3.76 0.06
CA PRO A 51 -12.39 -4.60 0.80
C PRO A 51 -10.99 -4.69 0.16
N VAL A 52 -9.96 -4.56 1.00
CA VAL A 52 -8.55 -4.47 0.54
C VAL A 52 -8.07 -5.72 -0.18
N HIS A 53 -8.62 -6.88 0.14
CA HIS A 53 -8.25 -8.13 -0.49
C HIS A 53 -8.38 -8.10 -2.02
N GLN A 54 -9.57 -7.76 -2.50
CA GLN A 54 -9.86 -7.71 -3.93
C GLN A 54 -9.00 -6.65 -4.64
N TYR A 55 -8.79 -5.51 -3.98
CA TYR A 55 -7.97 -4.43 -4.51
C TYR A 55 -6.50 -4.88 -4.69
N PHE A 56 -5.91 -5.50 -3.67
CA PHE A 56 -4.51 -5.93 -3.70
C PHE A 56 -4.26 -7.02 -4.76
N GLU A 57 -5.18 -7.99 -4.91
CA GLU A 57 -5.07 -9.03 -5.94
C GLU A 57 -4.99 -8.46 -7.36
N GLN A 58 -5.74 -7.38 -7.63
CA GLN A 58 -5.71 -6.70 -8.92
C GLN A 58 -4.39 -5.94 -9.14
N LEU A 59 -3.82 -5.38 -8.09
CA LEU A 59 -2.58 -4.62 -8.16
C LEU A 59 -1.34 -5.51 -8.33
N PHE A 60 -1.32 -6.70 -7.72
CA PHE A 60 -0.15 -7.60 -7.74
C PHE A 60 0.29 -8.04 -9.15
N GLY A 61 -0.60 -8.01 -10.14
CA GLY A 61 -0.20 -8.21 -11.54
C GLY A 61 0.83 -7.18 -12.02
N THR A 62 0.73 -5.94 -11.53
CA THR A 62 1.61 -4.82 -11.89
C THR A 62 3.00 -4.95 -11.24
N MET A 63 3.08 -5.64 -10.10
CA MET A 63 4.34 -5.92 -9.41
C MET A 63 5.30 -6.73 -10.27
N VAL A 64 4.77 -7.65 -11.08
CA VAL A 64 5.54 -8.58 -11.92
C VAL A 64 5.52 -8.19 -13.39
N ASP A 65 5.21 -6.92 -13.68
CA ASP A 65 5.20 -6.42 -15.07
C ASP A 65 6.59 -6.58 -15.71
N SER A 66 6.63 -6.88 -17.00
CA SER A 66 7.85 -6.90 -17.81
C SER A 66 8.66 -5.60 -17.74
N LYS A 67 7.99 -4.45 -17.53
CA LYS A 67 8.61 -3.12 -17.57
C LYS A 67 8.96 -2.63 -16.17
N GLN A 68 10.24 -2.32 -15.98
CA GLN A 68 10.78 -1.86 -14.70
C GLN A 68 10.05 -0.63 -14.14
N TYR A 69 9.87 0.41 -14.95
CA TYR A 69 9.23 1.66 -14.52
C TYR A 69 7.77 1.46 -14.06
N ILE A 70 7.09 0.40 -14.54
CA ILE A 70 5.75 0.03 -14.08
C ILE A 70 5.82 -0.62 -12.69
N ARG A 71 6.81 -1.49 -12.46
CA ARG A 71 7.05 -2.11 -11.15
C ARG A 71 7.43 -1.07 -10.08
N GLU A 72 8.23 -0.08 -10.46
CA GLU A 72 8.57 1.07 -9.60
C GLU A 72 7.33 1.88 -9.25
N ALA A 73 6.49 2.22 -10.23
CA ALA A 73 5.23 2.93 -9.98
C ALA A 73 4.25 2.10 -9.12
N PHE A 74 4.22 0.79 -9.27
CA PHE A 74 3.49 -0.11 -8.37
C PHE A 74 3.99 0.03 -6.92
N ALA A 75 5.30 -0.01 -6.70
CA ALA A 75 5.88 0.13 -5.36
C ALA A 75 5.50 1.47 -4.72
N GLU A 76 5.61 2.57 -5.47
CA GLU A 76 5.18 3.88 -4.97
C GLU A 76 3.69 3.95 -4.64
N THR A 77 2.84 3.27 -5.43
CA THR A 77 1.40 3.18 -5.18
C THR A 77 1.10 2.36 -3.93
N MET A 78 1.82 1.25 -3.75
CA MET A 78 1.72 0.40 -2.57
C MET A 78 2.14 1.15 -1.31
N HIS A 79 3.22 1.93 -1.38
CA HIS A 79 3.63 2.82 -0.30
C HIS A 79 2.50 3.77 0.10
N ALA A 80 2.01 4.57 -0.85
CA ALA A 80 0.93 5.53 -0.58
C ALA A 80 -0.33 4.84 0.00
N THR A 81 -0.68 3.67 -0.53
CA THR A 81 -1.81 2.87 -0.05
C THR A 81 -1.63 2.41 1.40
N LEU A 82 -0.45 1.90 1.75
CA LEU A 82 -0.13 1.45 3.11
C LEU A 82 -0.16 2.62 4.10
N ILE A 83 0.35 3.80 3.71
CA ILE A 83 0.27 5.01 4.55
C ILE A 83 -1.21 5.36 4.85
N VAL A 84 -2.08 5.35 3.84
CA VAL A 84 -3.52 5.62 4.04
C VAL A 84 -4.14 4.63 5.03
N LEU A 85 -3.78 3.34 4.94
CA LEU A 85 -4.28 2.32 5.86
C LEU A 85 -3.76 2.51 7.29
N ILE A 86 -2.49 2.88 7.46
CA ILE A 86 -1.88 3.16 8.76
C ILE A 86 -2.53 4.38 9.41
N ASP A 87 -2.70 5.46 8.65
CA ASP A 87 -3.34 6.68 9.15
C ASP A 87 -4.77 6.39 9.58
N ARG A 88 -5.48 5.53 8.83
CA ARG A 88 -6.83 5.11 9.18
C ARG A 88 -6.88 4.28 10.47
N GLU A 89 -5.99 3.31 10.62
CA GLU A 89 -5.89 2.51 11.86
C GLU A 89 -5.60 3.40 13.08
N ARG A 90 -4.73 4.40 12.93
CA ARG A 90 -4.41 5.37 13.98
C ARG A 90 -5.62 6.22 14.37
N GLU A 91 -6.41 6.68 13.41
CA GLU A 91 -7.65 7.41 13.68
C GLU A 91 -8.67 6.55 14.44
N GLU A 92 -8.80 5.28 14.06
CA GLU A 92 -9.70 4.33 14.74
C GLU A 92 -9.24 4.07 16.17
N GLN A 93 -7.94 3.88 16.39
CA GLN A 93 -7.38 3.72 17.73
C GLN A 93 -7.60 4.97 18.60
N LYS A 94 -7.30 6.17 18.08
CA LYS A 94 -7.54 7.44 18.78
C LYS A 94 -9.01 7.61 19.18
N ASN A 95 -9.93 7.23 18.30
CA ASN A 95 -11.37 7.29 18.57
C ASN A 95 -11.81 6.27 19.64
N ASN A 96 -11.22 5.08 19.66
CA ASN A 96 -11.50 4.06 20.68
C ASN A 96 -10.97 4.46 22.06
N ASP A 97 -9.76 5.02 22.12
CA ASP A 97 -9.18 5.54 23.36
C ASP A 97 -10.04 6.68 23.95
N LEU A 98 -10.55 7.58 23.09
CA LEU A 98 -11.45 8.67 23.51
C LEU A 98 -12.80 8.17 24.03
N LYS A 99 -13.36 7.11 23.45
CA LYS A 99 -14.60 6.47 23.93
C LYS A 99 -14.37 5.84 25.30
N THR A 100 -13.29 5.07 25.44
CA THR A 100 -12.88 4.44 26.72
C THR A 100 -12.68 5.48 27.83
N ALA A 101 -12.09 6.63 27.51
CA ALA A 101 -11.91 7.74 28.46
C ALA A 101 -13.23 8.40 28.90
N LYS A 102 -14.26 8.43 28.03
CA LYS A 102 -15.59 8.96 28.37
C LYS A 102 -16.42 7.97 29.20
N ASP A 103 -16.23 6.68 28.98
CA ASP A 103 -16.94 5.61 29.70
C ASP A 103 -16.42 5.44 31.15
N LEU A 104 -15.23 5.97 31.48
CA LEU A 104 -14.75 6.10 32.87
C LEU A 104 -15.60 7.02 33.75
N THR A 105 -16.50 7.83 33.18
CA THR A 105 -17.54 8.58 33.93
C THR A 105 -18.90 7.87 34.03
N GLY A 106 -19.05 6.67 33.46
CA GLY A 106 -20.30 5.91 33.49
C GLY A 106 -20.09 4.40 33.35
N ALA A 107 -20.13 3.71 34.49
CA ALA A 107 -20.33 2.26 34.65
C ALA A 107 -19.39 1.32 33.86
N ILE A 108 -18.53 0.62 34.61
CA ILE A 108 -17.75 -0.55 34.18
C ILE A 108 -18.69 -1.59 33.56
N THR A 109 -18.73 -1.65 32.23
CA THR A 109 -19.27 -2.81 31.51
C THR A 109 -18.16 -3.36 30.62
N ALA A 110 -17.72 -4.57 30.94
CA ALA A 110 -16.75 -5.32 30.17
C ALA A 110 -17.34 -5.65 28.79
N HIS A 111 -16.95 -4.88 27.77
CA HIS A 111 -17.28 -5.22 26.39
C HIS A 111 -16.35 -6.35 25.92
N PRO A 112 -16.89 -7.44 25.33
CA PRO A 112 -16.05 -8.51 24.76
C PRO A 112 -15.24 -7.96 23.58
N MET A 113 -13.92 -8.15 23.64
CA MET A 113 -13.01 -7.92 22.50
C MET A 113 -13.31 -8.96 21.41
N ASN A 114 -14.14 -8.59 20.45
CA ASN A 114 -14.09 -9.20 19.13
C ASN A 114 -12.88 -8.59 18.41
N THR A 115 -11.76 -9.32 18.41
CA THR A 115 -10.54 -8.97 17.67
C THR A 115 -10.79 -9.20 16.17
N GLU A 116 -11.62 -8.38 15.54
CA GLU A 116 -11.61 -8.27 14.09
C GLU A 116 -10.22 -7.77 13.69
N ALA A 117 -9.54 -8.51 12.80
CA ALA A 117 -8.21 -8.15 12.36
C ALA A 117 -8.27 -6.78 11.66
N SER A 118 -7.39 -5.86 12.06
CA SER A 118 -7.28 -4.55 11.43
C SER A 118 -7.12 -4.67 9.91
N THR A 119 -7.80 -3.81 9.16
CA THR A 119 -7.66 -3.72 7.69
C THR A 119 -6.20 -3.52 7.27
N PHE A 120 -5.43 -2.76 8.06
CA PHE A 120 -4.00 -2.60 7.82
C PHE A 120 -3.23 -3.92 8.03
N PHE A 121 -3.52 -4.66 9.10
CA PHE A 121 -2.90 -5.96 9.35
C PHE A 121 -3.19 -6.96 8.23
N GLU A 122 -4.43 -7.02 7.73
CA GLU A 122 -4.80 -7.86 6.59
C GLU A 122 -3.97 -7.48 5.34
N ALA A 123 -3.96 -6.19 4.99
CA ALA A 123 -3.21 -5.68 3.84
C ALA A 123 -1.70 -5.94 3.94
N TYR A 124 -1.11 -5.72 5.12
CA TYR A 124 0.31 -5.95 5.36
C TYR A 124 0.66 -7.44 5.18
N ASN A 125 -0.14 -8.35 5.74
CA ASN A 125 0.08 -9.79 5.60
C ASN A 125 -0.07 -10.27 4.15
N MET A 126 -1.07 -9.74 3.42
CA MET A 126 -1.23 -10.05 2.00
C MET A 126 -0.03 -9.62 1.18
N ALA A 127 0.41 -8.37 1.36
CA ALA A 127 1.57 -7.83 0.65
C ALA A 127 2.87 -8.60 0.99
N TYR A 128 3.09 -8.92 2.27
CA TYR A 128 4.25 -9.71 2.69
C TYR A 128 4.23 -11.10 2.07
N THR A 129 3.08 -11.77 2.13
CA THR A 129 2.91 -13.11 1.56
C THR A 129 3.17 -13.11 0.06
N GLU A 130 2.67 -12.12 -0.67
CA GLU A 130 2.87 -12.01 -2.11
C GLU A 130 4.32 -11.68 -2.48
N ALA A 131 4.98 -10.79 -1.74
CA ALA A 131 6.41 -10.49 -1.92
C ALA A 131 7.26 -11.75 -1.74
N MET A 132 7.00 -12.54 -0.70
CA MET A 132 7.75 -13.77 -0.41
C MET A 132 7.56 -14.84 -1.49
N LYS A 133 6.38 -14.95 -2.12
CA LYS A 133 6.16 -15.85 -3.27
C LYS A 133 7.04 -15.50 -4.47
N CYS A 134 7.50 -14.26 -4.58
CA CYS A 134 8.37 -13.84 -5.68
C CYS A 134 9.87 -14.13 -5.43
N LEU A 135 10.24 -14.41 -4.18
CA LEU A 135 11.63 -14.67 -3.78
C LEU A 135 11.97 -16.16 -3.73
N THR A 136 11.04 -17.04 -4.09
CA THR A 136 11.27 -18.50 -4.11
C THR A 136 12.36 -18.88 -5.12
N VAL A 137 13.25 -19.80 -4.74
CA VAL A 137 14.35 -20.24 -5.60
C VAL A 137 13.82 -21.14 -6.72
N ASP A 138 13.92 -20.67 -7.96
CA ASP A 138 13.65 -21.49 -9.14
C ASP A 138 14.68 -22.63 -9.24
N THR A 139 14.20 -23.88 -9.29
CA THR A 139 15.06 -25.04 -9.59
C THR A 139 15.26 -25.16 -11.10
N ALA A 140 16.26 -25.93 -11.55
CA ALA A 140 16.51 -26.18 -12.98
C ALA A 140 15.29 -26.72 -13.76
N LYS A 141 14.27 -27.27 -13.06
CA LYS A 141 13.02 -27.77 -13.64
C LYS A 141 11.92 -26.69 -13.80
N ASN A 142 12.02 -25.56 -13.10
CA ASN A 142 11.01 -24.49 -13.06
C ASN A 142 11.60 -23.13 -13.45
N LYS A 143 12.42 -23.07 -14.51
CA LYS A 143 13.02 -21.82 -14.96
C LYS A 143 11.95 -20.88 -15.50
N ASN A 144 11.54 -19.90 -14.71
CA ASN A 144 10.59 -18.89 -15.14
C ASN A 144 11.34 -17.84 -16.00
N PRO A 145 10.91 -17.59 -17.25
CA PRO A 145 11.56 -16.57 -18.09
C PRO A 145 11.44 -15.16 -17.51
N GLN A 146 10.47 -14.90 -16.64
CA GLN A 146 10.24 -13.62 -15.95
C GLN A 146 10.77 -13.62 -14.51
N ARG A 147 11.73 -14.51 -14.19
CA ARG A 147 12.25 -14.67 -12.83
C ARG A 147 12.79 -13.36 -12.27
N GLU A 148 13.59 -12.64 -13.05
CA GLU A 148 14.25 -11.41 -12.59
C GLU A 148 13.22 -10.30 -12.33
N GLU A 149 12.22 -10.18 -13.19
CA GLU A 149 11.12 -9.21 -13.04
C GLU A 149 10.29 -9.50 -11.80
N ARG A 150 9.99 -10.79 -11.53
CA ARG A 150 9.29 -11.21 -10.32
C ARG A 150 10.10 -10.90 -9.06
N ILE A 151 11.37 -11.28 -9.03
CA ILE A 151 12.26 -11.02 -7.88
C ILE A 151 12.36 -9.52 -7.63
N HIS A 152 12.59 -8.72 -8.68
CA HIS A 152 12.68 -7.27 -8.55
C HIS A 152 11.39 -6.66 -7.99
N GLY A 153 10.22 -7.04 -8.51
CA GLY A 153 8.93 -6.59 -8.00
C GLY A 153 8.70 -6.96 -6.53
N GLY A 154 9.02 -8.20 -6.15
CA GLY A 154 8.92 -8.67 -4.77
C GLY A 154 9.85 -7.92 -3.81
N LEU A 155 11.09 -7.62 -4.23
CA LEU A 155 12.04 -6.83 -3.45
C LEU A 155 11.57 -5.38 -3.26
N LEU A 156 10.97 -4.78 -4.29
CA LEU A 156 10.37 -3.44 -4.18
C LEU A 156 9.22 -3.43 -3.17
N LEU A 157 8.30 -4.40 -3.23
CA LEU A 157 7.19 -4.48 -2.27
C LEU A 157 7.71 -4.71 -0.84
N LEU A 158 8.69 -5.61 -0.66
CA LEU A 158 9.31 -5.85 0.64
C LEU A 158 9.98 -4.59 1.18
N ASN A 159 10.66 -3.82 0.33
CA ASN A 159 11.25 -2.54 0.70
C ASN A 159 10.19 -1.57 1.25
N GLU A 160 9.03 -1.46 0.60
CA GLU A 160 7.96 -0.60 1.10
C GLU A 160 7.36 -1.09 2.43
N LEU A 161 7.21 -2.42 2.61
CA LEU A 161 6.76 -2.99 3.89
C LEU A 161 7.74 -2.65 5.03
N LEU A 162 9.05 -2.75 4.77
CA LEU A 162 10.08 -2.39 5.74
C LEU A 162 10.03 -0.90 6.08
N ARG A 163 9.86 -0.02 5.09
CA ARG A 163 9.72 1.43 5.29
C ARG A 163 8.56 1.79 6.20
N VAL A 164 7.42 1.13 6.03
CA VAL A 164 6.24 1.41 6.86
C VAL A 164 6.25 0.71 8.21
N SER A 165 7.09 -0.31 8.39
CA SER A 165 7.17 -1.07 9.65
C SER A 165 7.79 -0.28 10.82
N ASP A 166 8.76 0.59 10.53
CA ASP A 166 9.40 1.45 11.54
C ASP A 166 9.73 2.83 10.98
N ALA A 167 8.85 3.78 11.32
CA ALA A 167 9.00 5.20 11.04
C ALA A 167 10.31 5.82 11.52
N LYS A 168 10.78 5.43 12.72
CA LYS A 168 11.98 6.03 13.33
C LYS A 168 13.23 5.58 12.59
N PHE A 169 13.27 4.29 12.27
CA PHE A 169 14.33 3.72 11.44
C PHE A 169 14.38 4.39 10.07
N GLU A 170 13.24 4.51 9.38
CA GLU A 170 13.19 5.11 8.04
C GLU A 170 13.64 6.58 8.04
N ASN A 171 13.19 7.39 9.01
CA ASN A 171 13.65 8.77 9.14
C ASN A 171 15.18 8.84 9.36
N THR A 172 15.74 7.94 10.16
CA THR A 172 17.20 7.84 10.37
C THR A 172 17.92 7.46 9.07
N CYS A 173 17.40 6.48 8.32
CA CYS A 173 17.96 6.10 7.03
C CYS A 173 17.92 7.25 6.02
N GLN A 174 16.83 8.02 5.96
CA GLN A 174 16.73 9.20 5.09
C GLN A 174 17.75 10.27 5.45
N GLU A 175 17.96 10.51 6.75
CA GLU A 175 18.99 11.45 7.23
C GLU A 175 20.41 11.04 6.84
N LEU A 176 20.69 9.74 6.80
CA LEU A 176 22.02 9.19 6.46
C LEU A 176 22.26 9.07 4.94
N ILE A 177 21.22 8.76 4.15
CA ILE A 177 21.33 8.51 2.70
C ILE A 177 21.39 9.81 1.88
N TYR A 178 20.83 10.92 2.38
CA TYR A 178 20.87 12.23 1.71
C TYR A 178 21.83 13.23 2.37
N PRO A 179 23.16 13.03 2.31
CA PRO A 179 24.09 14.04 2.77
C PRO A 179 24.17 15.18 1.73
N TYR A 180 23.64 16.34 2.13
CA TYR A 180 24.09 17.68 1.76
C TYR A 180 23.73 18.37 0.43
N SER A 181 23.02 17.79 -0.56
CA SER A 181 22.68 18.59 -1.77
C SER A 181 21.37 18.31 -2.51
N ALA A 182 20.57 17.32 -2.12
CA ALA A 182 19.21 17.17 -2.63
C ALA A 182 18.23 17.85 -1.65
N ALA A 183 17.22 18.55 -2.16
CA ALA A 183 16.13 19.06 -1.33
C ALA A 183 15.59 17.89 -0.50
N LYS A 184 15.70 17.98 0.83
CA LYS A 184 15.32 16.89 1.74
C LYS A 184 13.88 16.47 1.41
N PRO A 185 13.61 15.19 1.12
CA PRO A 185 12.22 14.72 1.07
C PRO A 185 11.57 15.04 2.43
N LYS A 186 10.30 15.45 2.41
CA LYS A 186 9.59 15.75 3.65
C LYS A 186 9.67 14.52 4.57
N PRO A 187 10.11 14.67 5.83
CA PRO A 187 10.23 13.55 6.75
C PRO A 187 8.89 12.83 6.85
N ILE A 188 8.93 11.50 6.85
CA ILE A 188 7.73 10.67 7.01
C ILE A 188 7.33 10.75 8.48
N SER A 189 6.49 11.73 8.79
CA SER A 189 5.91 11.92 10.11
C SER A 189 4.59 11.17 10.17
N TYR A 190 4.62 9.98 10.75
CA TYR A 190 3.40 9.31 11.18
C TYR A 190 2.93 9.98 12.48
N LYS A 191 1.98 10.91 12.38
CA LYS A 191 1.34 11.57 13.53
C LYS A 191 0.32 10.69 14.26
#